data_AF-A0A4Q2D4X7-F1
#
_entry.id   AF-A0A4Q2D4X7-F1
#
_cell.length_a   1.000
_cell.length_b   1.000
_cell.length_c   1.000
_cell.angle_alpha   90.00
_cell.angle_beta   90.00
_cell.angle_gamma   90.00
#
_symmetry.space_group_name_H-M   'P 1'
#
loop_
_entity.id
_entity.type
_entity.pdbx_description
1 polymer ?
#
loop_
_entity_poly.entity_id
_entity_poly.type
_entity_poly.pdbx_seq_one_letter_code
_entity_poly.pdbx_strand_id
1 'polypeptide(L)'
;LKMQALPAAGGEHNNTHCNGTGLTIWMSLVAGIKLALTSKECYALYKDHCASRVRRQLSIFGMPVAETLSMMRSHKLALSGSIALLIVEGDLFVPGDFDLFVPKGSMEEVHNYFVDNTRYTQTGQETSRLIQSVEEPSSNYDTFGESGIVEVRIYAHQDSRKIINIIETTLDVSTTAVMLFHTTFVMNFVTWNAIVSTYPLTTSNGEGLLNSYLQDEKPRVKRCLDKYKDRGFTTVHSCEYWKSGHRCGTHGYCGQTTRKLSDTATMRICFTEWSNDNADVIDPVMEWKLACSSNCKDSDSYQPSAGWVCTGLGSRVDKVVGSVAPSAGG
;
A
#
# COMPACT_ATOMS: atom_id res chain seq x y z
N LEU A 1 -0.89 -21.88 6.91
CA LEU A 1 -1.87 -21.55 5.86
C LEU A 1 -2.20 -22.81 5.07
N LYS A 2 -3.45 -23.29 5.07
CA LYS A 2 -3.92 -24.21 4.02
C LYS A 2 -4.32 -23.35 2.82
N MET A 3 -3.35 -22.99 1.97
CA MET A 3 -3.68 -22.42 0.66
C MET A 3 -4.21 -23.56 -0.20
N GLN A 4 -5.51 -23.58 -0.47
CA GLN A 4 -6.05 -24.37 -1.57
C GLN A 4 -5.38 -23.89 -2.85
N ALA A 5 -4.77 -24.81 -3.59
CA ALA A 5 -4.17 -24.52 -4.88
C ALA A 5 -5.26 -23.99 -5.82
N LEU A 6 -5.17 -22.70 -6.17
CA LEU A 6 -5.95 -22.17 -7.28
C LEU A 6 -5.40 -22.80 -8.57
N PRO A 7 -6.27 -23.18 -9.53
CA PRO A 7 -5.81 -23.61 -10.84
C PRO A 7 -4.98 -22.50 -11.48
N ALA A 8 -3.82 -22.86 -12.04
CA ALA A 8 -2.98 -21.96 -12.79
C ALA A 8 -3.78 -21.46 -14.01
N ALA A 9 -4.15 -20.18 -14.00
CA ALA A 9 -4.64 -19.52 -15.19
C ALA A 9 -3.41 -19.31 -16.09
N GLY A 10 -3.35 -20.07 -17.18
CA GLY A 10 -2.30 -19.94 -18.19
C GLY A 10 -2.45 -18.63 -18.94
N GLY A 11 -1.62 -17.65 -18.58
CA GLY A 11 -1.40 -16.42 -19.34
C GLY A 11 0.10 -16.14 -19.32
N GLU A 12 0.83 -16.70 -20.28
CA GLU A 12 2.25 -16.39 -20.47
C GLU A 12 2.39 -14.98 -21.07
N HIS A 13 2.58 -13.97 -20.21
CA HIS A 13 3.11 -12.68 -20.63
C HIS A 13 4.63 -12.69 -20.48
N ASN A 14 5.33 -13.07 -21.55
CA ASN A 14 6.78 -12.95 -21.67
C ASN A 14 7.16 -11.50 -21.93
N ASN A 15 7.57 -10.77 -20.88
CA ASN A 15 8.25 -9.49 -21.00
C ASN A 15 9.63 -9.58 -20.31
N THR A 16 10.59 -10.23 -20.98
CA THR A 16 11.98 -10.30 -20.54
C THR A 16 12.85 -9.41 -21.41
N HIS A 17 13.00 -8.15 -20.99
CA HIS A 17 14.17 -7.35 -21.40
C HIS A 17 15.35 -7.73 -20.48
N CYS A 18 16.19 -8.66 -20.95
CA CYS A 18 17.42 -9.05 -20.27
C CYS A 18 18.62 -8.25 -20.82
N ASN A 19 19.04 -7.21 -20.10
CA ASN A 19 20.40 -6.70 -20.22
C ASN A 19 21.29 -7.46 -19.23
N GLY A 20 22.34 -8.12 -19.75
CA GLY A 20 23.13 -9.09 -19.03
C GLY A 20 24.00 -8.50 -17.93
N THR A 21 23.60 -8.70 -16.68
CA THR A 21 24.46 -8.77 -15.48
C THR A 21 23.76 -9.60 -14.40
N GLY A 22 24.02 -10.91 -14.36
CA GLY A 22 23.50 -11.82 -13.34
C GLY A 22 22.01 -12.12 -13.46
N LEU A 23 21.65 -13.40 -13.58
CA LEU A 23 20.25 -13.84 -13.58
C LEU A 23 19.66 -13.64 -12.17
N THR A 24 19.29 -12.42 -11.83
CA THR A 24 18.57 -12.14 -10.58
C THR A 24 17.12 -12.53 -10.84
N ILE A 25 16.74 -13.74 -10.41
CA ILE A 25 15.35 -14.19 -10.50
C ILE A 25 14.52 -13.31 -9.56
N TRP A 26 13.68 -12.47 -10.15
CA TRP A 26 12.75 -11.61 -9.43
C TRP A 26 11.59 -12.46 -8.90
N MET A 27 11.68 -12.86 -7.63
CA MET A 27 10.61 -13.62 -6.98
C MET A 27 9.82 -12.72 -6.04
N SER A 28 8.51 -12.55 -6.28
CA SER A 28 7.62 -11.91 -5.29
C SER A 28 7.72 -12.64 -3.94
N LEU A 29 7.64 -11.89 -2.84
CA LEU A 29 7.62 -12.48 -1.50
C LEU A 29 6.48 -13.49 -1.35
N VAL A 30 5.36 -13.28 -2.05
CA VAL A 30 4.20 -14.18 -2.06
C VAL A 30 4.58 -15.54 -2.65
N ALA A 31 5.33 -15.55 -3.75
CA ALA A 31 5.84 -16.78 -4.36
C ALA A 31 6.87 -17.47 -3.45
N GLY A 32 7.74 -16.68 -2.81
CA GLY A 32 8.77 -17.17 -1.90
C GLY A 32 8.24 -17.89 -0.65
N ILE A 33 7.00 -17.59 -0.20
CA ILE A 33 6.38 -18.27 0.95
C ILE A 33 6.33 -19.78 0.74
N LYS A 34 6.03 -20.24 -0.48
CA LYS A 34 5.94 -21.69 -0.75
C LYS A 34 7.25 -22.40 -0.47
N LEU A 35 8.37 -21.77 -0.85
CA LEU A 35 9.72 -22.25 -0.55
C LEU A 35 10.00 -22.18 0.96
N ALA A 36 9.63 -21.08 1.61
CA ALA A 36 9.82 -20.92 3.06
C ALA A 36 9.11 -22.01 3.88
N LEU A 37 8.04 -22.62 3.34
CA LEU A 37 7.28 -23.67 4.00
C LEU A 37 7.89 -25.08 3.82
N THR A 38 8.96 -25.27 3.04
CA THR A 38 9.53 -26.60 2.79
C THR A 38 10.52 -27.05 3.87
N SER A 39 11.27 -26.13 4.50
CA SER A 39 12.18 -26.45 5.60
C SER A 39 12.49 -25.22 6.48
N LYS A 40 13.11 -25.43 7.64
CA LYS A 40 13.53 -24.34 8.52
C LYS A 40 14.63 -23.48 7.89
N GLU A 41 15.52 -24.10 7.13
CA GLU A 41 16.61 -23.44 6.41
C GLU A 41 16.05 -22.55 5.29
N CYS A 42 15.09 -23.05 4.51
CA CYS A 42 14.40 -22.24 3.50
C CYS A 42 13.62 -21.09 4.15
N TYR A 43 13.00 -21.30 5.32
CA TYR A 43 12.34 -20.24 6.07
C TYR A 43 13.32 -19.15 6.54
N ALA A 44 14.50 -19.54 7.06
CA ALA A 44 15.54 -18.60 7.47
C ALA A 44 16.05 -17.76 6.28
N LEU A 45 16.37 -18.41 5.16
CA LEU A 45 16.78 -17.73 3.92
C LEU A 45 15.70 -16.77 3.41
N TYR A 46 14.43 -17.18 3.48
CA TYR A 46 13.30 -16.32 3.11
C TYR A 46 13.20 -15.09 4.01
N LYS A 47 13.37 -15.25 5.34
CA LYS A 47 13.40 -14.12 6.27
C LYS A 47 14.56 -13.16 5.99
N ASP A 48 15.75 -13.69 5.75
CA ASP A 48 16.92 -12.88 5.41
C ASP A 48 16.70 -12.10 4.11
N HIS A 49 16.05 -12.73 3.12
CA HIS A 49 15.64 -12.09 1.88
C HIS A 49 14.63 -10.96 2.12
N CYS A 50 13.61 -11.18 2.96
CA CYS A 50 12.66 -10.13 3.36
C CYS A 50 13.37 -8.95 4.04
N ALA A 51 14.26 -9.23 4.99
CA ALA A 51 15.04 -8.20 5.69
C ALA A 51 15.92 -7.41 4.72
N SER A 52 16.61 -8.13 3.82
CA SER A 52 17.47 -7.53 2.79
C SER A 52 16.70 -6.56 1.90
N ARG A 53 15.47 -6.88 1.49
CA ARG A 53 14.63 -5.96 0.71
C ARG A 53 14.31 -4.67 1.45
N VAL A 54 13.89 -4.76 2.71
CA VAL A 54 13.61 -3.56 3.54
C VAL A 54 14.88 -2.73 3.70
N ARG A 55 15.99 -3.37 4.11
CA ARG A 55 17.29 -2.71 4.31
C ARG A 55 17.76 -1.99 3.04
N ARG A 56 17.64 -2.65 1.89
CA ARG A 56 18.02 -2.08 0.58
C ARG A 56 17.22 -0.84 0.25
N GLN A 57 15.90 -0.85 0.43
CA GLN A 57 15.08 0.33 0.13
C GLN A 57 15.42 1.51 1.05
N LEU A 58 15.62 1.25 2.35
CA LEU A 58 16.09 2.29 3.28
C LEU A 58 17.45 2.87 2.83
N SER A 59 18.41 2.01 2.46
CA SER A 59 19.73 2.44 1.98
C SER A 59 19.69 3.22 0.67
N ILE A 60 18.80 2.88 -0.28
CA ILE A 60 18.62 3.64 -1.54
C ILE A 60 18.22 5.10 -1.27
N PHE A 61 17.47 5.34 -0.19
CA PHE A 61 17.07 6.67 0.25
C PHE A 61 18.06 7.27 1.26
N GLY A 62 19.23 6.67 1.48
CA GLY A 62 20.22 7.20 2.42
C GLY A 62 19.75 7.20 3.88
N MET A 63 18.74 6.39 4.21
CA MET A 63 18.20 6.28 5.56
C MET A 63 19.02 5.26 6.38
N PRO A 64 19.59 5.65 7.53
CA PRO A 64 20.29 4.71 8.41
C PRO A 64 19.32 3.64 8.91
N VAL A 65 19.58 2.37 8.59
CA VAL A 65 18.60 1.28 8.75
C VAL A 65 18.17 1.12 10.21
N ALA A 66 19.11 1.01 11.14
CA ALA A 66 18.80 0.70 12.54
C ALA A 66 18.04 1.83 13.22
N GLU A 67 18.48 3.06 12.98
CA GLU A 67 17.90 4.29 13.51
C GLU A 67 16.51 4.53 12.92
N THR A 68 16.32 4.27 11.63
CA THR A 68 15.03 4.40 10.96
C THR A 68 14.02 3.39 11.50
N LEU A 69 14.40 2.11 11.63
CA LEU A 69 13.52 1.10 12.22
C LEU A 69 13.21 1.41 13.69
N SER A 70 14.18 1.93 14.45
CA SER A 70 13.98 2.40 15.82
C SER A 70 12.97 3.56 15.90
N MET A 71 13.11 4.57 15.04
CA MET A 71 12.14 5.67 14.92
C MET A 71 10.75 5.13 14.55
N MET A 72 10.67 4.23 13.57
CA MET A 72 9.40 3.65 13.16
C MET A 72 8.71 2.90 14.30
N ARG A 73 9.49 2.21 15.14
CA ARG A 73 8.97 1.55 16.34
C ARG A 73 8.45 2.55 17.36
N SER A 74 9.25 3.56 17.71
CA SER A 74 8.93 4.53 18.76
C SER A 74 7.71 5.38 18.45
N HIS A 75 7.54 5.77 17.19
CA HIS A 75 6.44 6.65 16.76
C HIS A 75 5.34 5.91 15.98
N LYS A 76 5.37 4.57 15.94
CA LYS A 76 4.38 3.72 15.24
C LYS A 76 4.20 4.11 13.76
N LEU A 77 5.31 4.25 13.03
CA LEU A 77 5.28 4.61 11.61
C LEU A 77 5.04 3.37 10.75
N ALA A 78 4.42 3.61 9.60
CA ALA A 78 4.32 2.63 8.52
C ALA A 78 4.90 3.22 7.24
N LEU A 79 5.86 2.53 6.63
CA LEU A 79 6.29 2.76 5.26
C LEU A 79 5.27 2.14 4.31
N SER A 80 4.80 2.88 3.30
CA SER A 80 3.78 2.39 2.35
C SER A 80 4.09 2.83 0.91
N GLY A 81 3.07 2.84 0.06
CA GLY A 81 3.14 3.35 -1.30
C GLY A 81 3.99 2.48 -2.21
N SER A 82 4.70 3.14 -3.14
CA SER A 82 5.41 2.43 -4.20
C SER A 82 6.59 1.60 -3.70
N ILE A 83 7.22 2.00 -2.59
CA ILE A 83 8.32 1.24 -1.98
C ILE A 83 7.83 -0.02 -1.29
N ALA A 84 6.73 0.04 -0.53
CA ALA A 84 6.18 -1.15 0.10
C ALA A 84 5.76 -2.19 -0.94
N LEU A 85 5.21 -1.76 -2.07
CA LEU A 85 4.95 -2.64 -3.21
C LEU A 85 6.23 -3.28 -3.78
N LEU A 86 7.32 -2.52 -3.95
CA LEU A 86 8.60 -3.10 -4.38
C LEU A 86 9.20 -4.09 -3.38
N ILE A 87 9.00 -3.87 -2.08
CA ILE A 87 9.44 -4.83 -1.06
C ILE A 87 8.68 -6.16 -1.22
N VAL A 88 7.38 -6.08 -1.47
CA VAL A 88 6.53 -7.27 -1.68
C VAL A 88 6.84 -7.96 -3.01
N GLU A 89 6.83 -7.25 -4.12
CA GLU A 89 6.93 -7.85 -5.46
C GLU A 89 8.37 -8.02 -5.96
N GLY A 90 9.29 -7.17 -5.51
CA GLY A 90 10.68 -7.12 -5.99
C GLY A 90 10.95 -5.86 -6.83
N ASP A 91 12.11 -5.81 -7.50
CA ASP A 91 12.57 -4.63 -8.25
C ASP A 91 11.84 -4.45 -9.59
N LEU A 92 10.51 -4.38 -9.56
CA LEU A 92 9.67 -4.16 -10.75
C LEU A 92 9.91 -2.78 -11.39
N PHE A 93 10.29 -1.79 -10.58
CA PHE A 93 10.51 -0.41 -11.02
C PHE A 93 11.42 0.34 -10.03
N VAL A 94 11.88 1.53 -10.42
CA VAL A 94 12.62 2.42 -9.52
C VAL A 94 11.62 3.28 -8.73
N PRO A 95 11.67 3.31 -7.39
CA PRO A 95 10.78 4.14 -6.59
C PRO A 95 11.13 5.62 -6.77
N GLY A 96 10.11 6.46 -6.88
CA GLY A 96 10.27 7.91 -7.01
C GLY A 96 10.37 8.62 -5.67
N ASP A 97 9.57 8.17 -4.71
CA ASP A 97 9.35 8.75 -3.40
C ASP A 97 9.26 7.68 -2.32
N PHE A 98 9.45 8.11 -1.08
CA PHE A 98 9.41 7.27 0.11
C PHE A 98 8.32 7.79 1.06
N ASP A 99 7.22 7.05 1.15
CA ASP A 99 6.03 7.46 1.89
C ASP A 99 6.03 6.86 3.30
N LEU A 100 6.16 7.71 4.32
CA LEU A 100 6.01 7.35 5.74
C LEU A 100 4.71 7.89 6.29
N PHE A 101 3.92 7.01 6.89
CA PHE A 101 2.69 7.36 7.56
C PHE A 101 2.92 7.47 9.06
N VAL A 102 2.44 8.55 9.66
CA VAL A 102 2.50 8.82 11.10
C VAL A 102 1.08 8.88 11.68
N PRO A 103 0.88 8.43 12.93
CA PRO A 103 -0.39 8.61 13.62
C PRO A 103 -0.78 10.09 13.76
N LYS A 104 -2.06 10.35 13.93
CA LYS A 104 -2.58 11.69 14.24
C LYS A 104 -1.86 12.28 15.46
N GLY A 105 -1.34 13.50 15.32
CA GLY A 105 -0.66 14.25 16.37
C GLY A 105 0.83 13.93 16.50
N SER A 106 1.40 13.06 15.66
CA SER A 106 2.81 12.68 15.70
C SER A 106 3.70 13.40 14.69
N MET A 107 3.14 14.29 13.85
CA MET A 107 3.89 14.99 12.80
C MET A 107 5.10 15.77 13.34
N GLU A 108 4.95 16.54 14.41
CA GLU A 108 6.03 17.40 14.92
C GLU A 108 7.20 16.61 15.51
N GLU A 109 6.93 15.53 16.24
CA GLU A 109 7.99 14.68 16.80
C GLU A 109 8.83 14.04 15.69
N VAL A 110 8.17 13.55 14.65
CA VAL A 110 8.83 12.93 13.50
C VAL A 110 9.55 13.99 12.66
N HIS A 111 8.97 15.18 12.50
CA HIS A 111 9.64 16.32 11.86
C HIS A 111 10.97 16.65 12.55
N ASN A 112 10.95 16.80 13.87
CA ASN A 112 12.15 17.08 14.66
C ASN A 112 13.20 15.98 14.49
N TYR A 113 12.78 14.71 14.50
CA TYR A 113 13.70 13.61 14.21
C TYR A 113 14.39 13.77 12.85
N PHE A 114 13.63 14.08 11.78
CA PHE A 114 14.17 14.24 10.44
C PHE A 114 15.16 15.41 10.36
N VAL A 115 14.81 16.56 10.94
CA VAL A 115 15.66 17.75 10.95
C VAL A 115 16.95 17.52 11.74
N ASP A 116 16.87 16.87 12.90
CA ASP A 116 18.00 16.74 13.82
C ASP A 116 18.92 15.55 13.51
N ASN A 117 18.38 14.48 12.91
CA ASN A 117 19.08 13.18 12.79
C ASN A 117 19.34 12.74 11.35
N THR A 118 18.90 13.49 10.35
CA THR A 118 19.04 13.09 8.95
C THR A 118 19.58 14.22 8.07
N ARG A 119 19.90 13.90 6.81
CA ARG A 119 20.29 14.88 5.78
C ARG A 119 19.10 15.38 4.95
N TYR A 120 17.89 15.13 5.42
CA TYR A 120 16.67 15.57 4.77
C TYR A 120 16.29 16.95 5.28
N THR A 121 15.98 17.85 4.36
CA THR A 121 15.42 19.16 4.69
C THR A 121 13.98 19.21 4.23
N GLN A 122 13.11 19.77 5.07
CA GLN A 122 11.75 20.03 4.65
C GLN A 122 11.80 21.00 3.47
N THR A 123 11.21 20.59 2.36
CA THR A 123 11.09 21.45 1.21
C THR A 123 10.01 22.48 1.55
N GLY A 124 10.34 23.78 1.51
CA GLY A 124 9.38 24.84 1.85
C GLY A 124 8.09 24.73 1.03
N GLN A 125 7.02 25.42 1.45
CA GLN A 125 5.75 25.42 0.69
C GLN A 125 5.92 25.74 -0.81
N GLU A 126 6.98 26.49 -1.17
CA GLU A 126 7.32 26.80 -2.56
C GLU A 126 7.90 25.64 -3.37
N THR A 127 8.52 24.63 -2.76
CA THR A 127 9.07 23.48 -3.51
C THR A 127 7.98 22.51 -3.95
N SER A 128 6.82 22.57 -3.28
CA SER A 128 5.58 21.98 -3.80
C SER A 128 5.27 22.53 -5.20
N ARG A 129 5.58 23.80 -5.49
CA ARG A 129 5.39 24.42 -6.82
C ARG A 129 6.39 23.98 -7.89
N LEU A 130 7.62 23.59 -7.53
CA LEU A 130 8.62 23.10 -8.49
C LEU A 130 8.31 21.66 -8.95
N ILE A 131 7.77 20.83 -8.05
CA ILE A 131 7.22 19.50 -8.40
C ILE A 131 5.84 19.63 -9.05
N GLN A 132 5.08 20.70 -8.77
CA GLN A 132 3.82 21.08 -9.45
C GLN A 132 3.99 21.95 -10.71
N SER A 133 5.21 22.10 -11.26
CA SER A 133 5.41 22.89 -12.49
C SER A 133 4.78 22.26 -13.74
N VAL A 134 4.15 21.09 -13.59
CA VAL A 134 3.10 20.59 -14.47
C VAL A 134 1.74 20.99 -13.88
N GLU A 135 1.29 22.20 -14.20
CA GLU A 135 -0.09 22.73 -14.08
C GLU A 135 -1.09 21.98 -13.16
N GLU A 136 -0.86 21.92 -11.85
CA GLU A 136 -1.91 21.47 -10.92
C GLU A 136 -2.37 22.64 -10.03
N PRO A 137 -3.67 23.03 -10.10
CA PRO A 137 -4.25 23.93 -9.14
C PRO A 137 -4.07 23.37 -7.74
N SER A 138 -3.50 24.19 -6.88
CA SER A 138 -3.20 23.99 -5.47
C SER A 138 -4.19 23.10 -4.70
N SER A 139 -3.63 22.12 -3.99
CA SER A 139 -4.01 21.66 -2.64
C SER A 139 -5.43 21.17 -2.34
N ASN A 140 -6.25 20.84 -3.34
CA ASN A 140 -7.44 20.04 -3.08
C ASN A 140 -7.04 18.56 -3.01
N TYR A 141 -6.34 18.17 -1.94
CA TYR A 141 -6.57 16.81 -1.44
C TYR A 141 -8.08 16.69 -1.27
N ASP A 142 -8.65 15.65 -1.86
CA ASP A 142 -10.08 15.32 -1.81
C ASP A 142 -10.70 15.74 -0.48
N THR A 143 -11.89 16.38 -0.52
CA THR A 143 -12.72 16.78 0.64
C THR A 143 -12.16 16.22 1.94
N PHE A 144 -11.34 17.05 2.63
CA PHE A 144 -10.56 16.71 3.82
C PHE A 144 -11.31 15.65 4.67
N GLY A 145 -10.95 14.37 4.51
CA GLY A 145 -11.73 13.28 5.11
C GLY A 145 -11.57 11.93 4.42
N GLU A 146 -11.88 11.83 3.13
CA GLU A 146 -12.02 10.52 2.46
C GLU A 146 -10.70 9.75 2.28
N SER A 147 -9.58 10.46 2.21
CA SER A 147 -8.24 9.86 2.09
C SER A 147 -7.68 9.37 3.42
N GLY A 148 -8.27 9.80 4.55
CA GLY A 148 -7.71 9.60 5.88
C GLY A 148 -6.38 10.32 6.12
N ILE A 149 -6.07 11.35 5.34
CA ILE A 149 -4.84 12.16 5.44
C ILE A 149 -5.17 13.55 5.99
N VAL A 150 -4.39 14.00 6.99
CA VAL A 150 -4.47 15.34 7.59
C VAL A 150 -3.46 16.28 6.94
N GLU A 151 -2.19 15.88 6.94
CA GLU A 151 -1.07 16.71 6.49
C GLU A 151 -0.06 15.85 5.72
N VAL A 152 0.60 16.47 4.74
CA VAL A 152 1.76 15.89 4.05
C VAL A 152 2.92 16.89 4.11
N ARG A 153 4.05 16.49 4.71
CA ARG A 153 5.32 17.22 4.66
C ARG A 153 6.29 16.51 3.72
N ILE A 154 6.87 17.27 2.79
CA ILE A 154 7.81 16.76 1.80
C ILE A 154 9.22 17.15 2.23
N TYR A 155 10.14 16.19 2.16
CA TYR A 155 11.54 16.36 2.50
C TYR A 155 12.41 15.92 1.33
N ALA A 156 13.47 16.68 1.05
CA ALA A 156 14.46 16.35 0.05
C ALA A 156 15.81 16.07 0.72
N HIS A 157 16.45 14.98 0.32
CA HIS A 157 17.82 14.71 0.72
C HIS A 157 18.74 15.77 0.09
N GLN A 158 19.58 16.40 0.91
CA GLN A 158 20.47 17.49 0.49
C GLN A 158 21.36 17.09 -0.71
N ASP A 159 21.98 15.92 -0.63
CA ASP A 159 22.92 15.44 -1.66
C ASP A 159 22.25 14.70 -2.84
N SER A 160 21.39 13.71 -2.56
CA SER A 160 20.89 12.77 -3.56
C SER A 160 19.59 13.20 -4.25
N ARG A 161 18.94 14.28 -3.76
CA ARG A 161 17.63 14.77 -4.22
C ARG A 161 16.49 13.74 -4.10
N LYS A 162 16.70 12.66 -3.34
CA LYS A 162 15.64 11.69 -3.00
C LYS A 162 14.56 12.36 -2.16
N ILE A 163 13.31 11.98 -2.38
CA ILE A 163 12.14 12.58 -1.74
C ILE A 163 11.56 11.62 -0.70
N ILE A 164 11.28 12.14 0.49
CA ILE A 164 10.49 11.48 1.54
C ILE A 164 9.22 12.30 1.77
N ASN A 165 8.07 11.64 1.78
CA ASN A 165 6.80 12.22 2.18
C ASN A 165 6.46 11.69 3.57
N ILE A 166 6.22 12.58 4.53
CA ILE A 166 5.68 12.25 5.84
C ILE A 166 4.21 12.63 5.84
N ILE A 167 3.35 11.63 6.04
CA ILE A 167 1.91 11.71 5.84
C ILE A 167 1.23 11.43 7.17
N GLU A 168 0.57 12.43 7.74
CA GLU A 168 -0.19 12.26 8.97
C GLU A 168 -1.59 11.75 8.69
N THR A 169 -1.99 10.71 9.42
CA THR A 169 -3.33 10.13 9.29
C THR A 169 -4.37 10.85 10.13
N THR A 170 -5.64 10.77 9.73
CA THR A 170 -6.77 11.33 10.49
C THR A 170 -7.07 10.56 11.77
N LEU A 171 -6.65 9.31 11.85
CA LEU A 171 -6.78 8.42 13.01
C LEU A 171 -5.43 8.21 13.71
N ASP A 172 -5.48 7.63 14.90
CA ASP A 172 -4.34 7.31 15.77
C ASP A 172 -3.54 6.06 15.33
N VAL A 173 -3.86 5.51 14.16
CA VAL A 173 -3.21 4.35 13.56
C VAL A 173 -2.72 4.72 12.16
N SER A 174 -1.39 4.75 11.96
CA SER A 174 -0.75 5.22 10.73
C SER A 174 -1.12 4.40 9.48
N THR A 175 -1.55 3.14 9.62
CA THR A 175 -1.95 2.30 8.48
C THR A 175 -3.37 2.57 7.98
N THR A 176 -4.15 3.41 8.66
CA THR A 176 -5.55 3.66 8.29
C THR A 176 -5.69 4.30 6.91
N ALA A 177 -4.87 5.30 6.59
CA ALA A 177 -4.85 5.92 5.26
C ALA A 177 -4.43 4.94 4.16
N VAL A 178 -3.59 3.95 4.46
CA VAL A 178 -3.17 2.91 3.51
C VAL A 178 -4.37 2.08 3.07
N MET A 179 -5.32 1.77 3.97
CA MET A 179 -6.54 1.03 3.63
C MET A 179 -7.50 1.84 2.75
N LEU A 180 -7.28 3.15 2.63
CA LEU A 180 -8.06 4.08 1.82
C LEU A 180 -7.40 4.40 0.48
N PHE A 181 -6.28 3.73 0.12
CA PHE A 181 -5.67 3.89 -1.19
C PHE A 181 -6.61 3.51 -2.34
N HIS A 182 -6.35 4.05 -3.52
CA HIS A 182 -7.20 3.90 -4.71
C HIS A 182 -7.24 2.48 -5.27
N THR A 183 -6.20 1.66 -5.06
CA THR A 183 -6.18 0.26 -5.51
C THR A 183 -5.59 -0.67 -4.46
N THR A 184 -5.99 -1.95 -4.50
CA THR A 184 -5.54 -2.95 -3.51
C THR A 184 -4.06 -3.32 -3.62
N PHE A 185 -3.45 -3.27 -4.82
CA PHE A 185 -2.04 -3.62 -4.96
C PHE A 185 -1.09 -2.62 -4.30
N VAL A 186 -1.53 -1.41 -3.94
CA VAL A 186 -0.73 -0.46 -3.14
C VAL A 186 -1.06 -0.51 -1.64
N MET A 187 -2.00 -1.37 -1.21
CA MET A 187 -2.35 -1.54 0.20
C MET A 187 -1.37 -2.48 0.92
N ASN A 188 -0.08 -2.20 0.76
CA ASN A 188 1.02 -2.87 1.45
C ASN A 188 1.71 -1.87 2.35
N PHE A 189 2.22 -2.33 3.48
CA PHE A 189 3.00 -1.47 4.35
C PHE A 189 4.08 -2.26 5.09
N VAL A 190 5.05 -1.53 5.60
CA VAL A 190 6.18 -2.05 6.36
C VAL A 190 6.25 -1.28 7.67
N THR A 191 6.23 -2.01 8.78
CA THR A 191 6.47 -1.45 10.12
C THR A 191 7.94 -1.68 10.49
N TRP A 192 8.32 -1.41 11.75
CA TRP A 192 9.71 -1.62 12.17
C TRP A 192 10.16 -3.09 12.09
N ASN A 193 9.25 -4.06 12.14
CA ASN A 193 9.59 -5.48 12.02
C ASN A 193 8.70 -6.32 11.08
N ALA A 194 7.61 -5.76 10.52
CA ALA A 194 6.67 -6.51 9.71
C ALA A 194 6.57 -5.97 8.28
N ILE A 195 6.52 -6.89 7.29
CA ILE A 195 6.03 -6.61 5.94
C ILE A 195 4.59 -7.13 5.87
N VAL A 196 3.67 -6.27 5.43
CA VAL A 196 2.25 -6.58 5.36
C VAL A 196 1.74 -6.32 3.95
N SER A 197 1.05 -7.30 3.38
CA SER A 197 0.25 -7.15 2.17
C SER A 197 -1.17 -7.59 2.47
N THR A 198 -2.13 -6.69 2.27
CA THR A 198 -3.55 -6.96 2.56
C THR A 198 -4.26 -7.77 1.47
N TYR A 199 -3.69 -7.77 0.26
CA TYR A 199 -4.17 -8.50 -0.91
C TYR A 199 -3.03 -9.23 -1.65
N PRO A 200 -2.24 -10.08 -0.97
CA PRO A 200 -0.99 -10.63 -1.49
C PRO A 200 -1.17 -11.39 -2.81
N LEU A 201 -2.24 -12.18 -2.94
CA LEU A 201 -2.46 -13.00 -4.13
C LEU A 201 -2.75 -12.17 -5.38
N THR A 202 -3.64 -11.18 -5.29
CA THR A 202 -3.95 -10.32 -6.44
C THR A 202 -2.77 -9.40 -6.74
N THR A 203 -2.11 -8.86 -5.70
CA THR A 203 -0.88 -8.06 -5.89
C THR A 203 0.19 -8.84 -6.64
N SER A 204 0.44 -10.11 -6.29
CA SER A 204 1.42 -10.97 -6.97
C SER A 204 1.06 -11.35 -8.40
N ASN A 205 -0.21 -11.22 -8.77
CA ASN A 205 -0.68 -11.42 -10.14
C ASN A 205 -0.65 -10.10 -10.95
N GLY A 206 -0.21 -8.98 -10.35
CA GLY A 206 -0.32 -7.67 -10.98
C GLY A 206 -1.77 -7.16 -11.06
N GLU A 207 -2.65 -7.61 -10.17
CA GLU A 207 -4.09 -7.36 -10.20
C GLU A 207 -4.54 -6.52 -8.98
N GLY A 208 -5.31 -5.47 -9.22
CA GLY A 208 -5.83 -4.57 -8.17
C GLY A 208 -7.31 -4.25 -8.30
N LEU A 209 -8.05 -4.33 -7.19
CA LEU A 209 -9.40 -3.81 -7.15
C LEU A 209 -9.35 -2.30 -6.95
N LEU A 210 -10.14 -1.58 -7.72
CA LEU A 210 -10.38 -0.16 -7.51
C LEU A 210 -11.20 0.03 -6.23
N ASN A 211 -10.69 0.88 -5.33
CA ASN A 211 -11.32 1.28 -4.08
C ASN A 211 -11.99 2.65 -4.27
N SER A 212 -13.04 2.66 -5.08
CA SER A 212 -13.80 3.84 -5.44
C SER A 212 -15.25 3.49 -5.68
N TYR A 213 -16.13 4.41 -5.32
CA TYR A 213 -17.56 4.36 -5.63
C TYR A 213 -17.90 5.18 -6.88
N LEU A 214 -16.94 5.92 -7.46
CA LEU A 214 -17.18 6.81 -8.59
C LEU A 214 -17.31 6.00 -9.89
N GLN A 215 -18.17 6.48 -10.78
CA GLN A 215 -18.21 6.00 -12.16
C GLN A 215 -17.00 6.50 -12.96
N ASP A 216 -16.57 7.73 -12.65
CA ASP A 216 -15.43 8.39 -13.29
C ASP A 216 -14.42 8.86 -12.24
N GLU A 217 -13.21 8.35 -12.34
CA GLU A 217 -12.15 8.72 -11.40
C GLU A 217 -11.66 10.16 -11.61
N LYS A 218 -11.29 10.79 -10.50
CA LYS A 218 -10.68 12.13 -10.50
C LYS A 218 -9.36 12.11 -11.28
N PRO A 219 -8.95 13.21 -11.96
CA PRO A 219 -7.74 13.24 -12.78
C PRO A 219 -6.47 12.76 -12.06
N ARG A 220 -6.33 13.09 -10.77
CA ARG A 220 -5.21 12.64 -9.94
C ARG A 220 -5.20 11.11 -9.77
N VAL A 221 -6.36 10.52 -9.48
CA VAL A 221 -6.49 9.06 -9.35
C VAL A 221 -6.21 8.40 -10.70
N LYS A 222 -6.74 8.93 -11.81
CA LYS A 222 -6.45 8.44 -13.17
C LYS A 222 -4.93 8.42 -13.45
N ARG A 223 -4.20 9.50 -13.15
CA ARG A 223 -2.72 9.53 -13.27
C ARG A 223 -2.03 8.46 -12.40
N CYS A 224 -2.50 8.23 -11.18
CA CYS A 224 -1.96 7.17 -10.33
C CYS A 224 -2.23 5.79 -10.93
N LEU A 225 -3.42 5.55 -11.48
CA LEU A 225 -3.78 4.30 -12.15
C LEU A 225 -2.91 4.07 -13.40
N ASP A 226 -2.75 5.09 -14.24
CA ASP A 226 -1.90 5.03 -15.43
C ASP A 226 -0.43 4.73 -15.06
N LYS A 227 0.10 5.39 -14.03
CA LYS A 227 1.44 5.11 -13.48
C LYS A 227 1.65 3.63 -13.12
N TYR A 228 0.65 2.96 -12.55
CA TYR A 228 0.76 1.53 -12.20
C TYR A 228 0.44 0.61 -13.38
N LYS A 229 -0.41 1.03 -14.31
CA LYS A 229 -0.63 0.35 -15.58
C LYS A 229 0.67 0.25 -16.38
N ASP A 230 1.44 1.33 -16.46
CA ASP A 230 2.75 1.36 -17.11
C ASP A 230 3.79 0.44 -16.43
N ARG A 231 3.53 0.06 -15.18
CA ARG A 231 4.34 -0.90 -14.39
C ARG A 231 3.83 -2.34 -14.49
N GLY A 232 2.87 -2.61 -15.37
CA GLY A 232 2.32 -3.95 -15.61
C GLY A 232 1.14 -4.34 -14.70
N PHE A 233 0.57 -3.40 -13.93
CA PHE A 233 -0.59 -3.69 -13.09
C PHE A 233 -1.91 -3.45 -13.83
N THR A 234 -2.89 -4.31 -13.59
CA THR A 234 -4.25 -4.19 -14.09
C THR A 234 -5.20 -3.83 -12.95
N THR A 235 -6.00 -2.78 -13.14
CA THR A 235 -7.04 -2.38 -12.20
C THR A 235 -8.40 -2.80 -12.73
N VAL A 236 -9.25 -3.37 -11.86
CA VAL A 236 -10.64 -3.74 -12.20
C VAL A 236 -11.61 -3.22 -11.13
N HIS A 237 -12.88 -3.09 -11.51
CA HIS A 237 -13.95 -2.65 -10.60
C HIS A 237 -14.57 -3.81 -9.79
N SER A 238 -14.48 -5.05 -10.29
CA SER A 238 -15.05 -6.22 -9.65
C SER A 238 -14.09 -7.40 -9.73
N CYS A 239 -14.07 -8.22 -8.68
CA CYS A 239 -13.25 -9.44 -8.68
C CYS A 239 -13.80 -10.56 -9.58
N GLU A 240 -15.01 -10.43 -10.13
CA GLU A 240 -15.55 -11.39 -11.11
C GLU A 240 -14.72 -11.47 -12.39
N TYR A 241 -14.02 -10.38 -12.74
CA TYR A 241 -13.09 -10.33 -13.86
C TYR A 241 -11.96 -11.37 -13.75
N TRP A 242 -11.59 -11.79 -12.54
CA TRP A 242 -10.51 -12.75 -12.31
C TRP A 242 -11.00 -14.10 -11.78
N LYS A 243 -12.20 -14.15 -11.19
CA LYS A 243 -12.74 -15.32 -10.49
C LYS A 243 -14.22 -15.49 -10.77
N SER A 244 -14.54 -16.20 -11.85
CA SER A 244 -15.91 -16.63 -12.16
C SER A 244 -16.52 -17.43 -11.00
N GLY A 245 -17.81 -17.21 -10.70
CA GLY A 245 -18.50 -17.92 -9.60
C GLY A 245 -18.13 -17.41 -8.20
N HIS A 246 -17.53 -16.23 -8.12
CA HIS A 246 -17.24 -15.56 -6.87
C HIS A 246 -18.52 -15.33 -6.04
N ARG A 247 -18.43 -15.57 -4.73
CA ARG A 247 -19.48 -15.20 -3.77
C ARG A 247 -19.13 -13.86 -3.14
N CYS A 248 -19.87 -12.83 -3.56
CA CYS A 248 -19.75 -11.46 -3.05
C CYS A 248 -19.74 -11.42 -1.53
N GLY A 249 -18.80 -10.68 -0.93
CA GLY A 249 -18.72 -10.49 0.51
C GLY A 249 -18.09 -11.64 1.30
N THR A 250 -17.76 -12.79 0.69
CA THR A 250 -17.22 -13.95 1.44
C THR A 250 -15.73 -14.21 1.26
N HIS A 251 -15.08 -13.60 0.27
CA HIS A 251 -13.69 -13.92 -0.08
C HIS A 251 -12.77 -12.73 0.24
N GLY A 252 -11.56 -13.00 0.74
CA GLY A 252 -10.62 -11.93 1.09
C GLY A 252 -10.28 -10.98 -0.07
N TYR A 253 -10.30 -11.46 -1.32
CA TYR A 253 -10.05 -10.62 -2.48
C TYR A 253 -11.26 -9.78 -2.92
N CYS A 254 -12.42 -9.89 -2.27
CA CYS A 254 -13.64 -9.15 -2.64
C CYS A 254 -13.66 -7.78 -1.99
N GLY A 255 -13.97 -6.73 -2.76
CA GLY A 255 -14.13 -5.38 -2.21
C GLY A 255 -15.29 -5.24 -1.23
N GLN A 256 -16.31 -6.12 -1.32
CA GLN A 256 -17.45 -6.13 -0.41
C GLN A 256 -17.21 -6.88 0.89
N THR A 257 -16.11 -7.62 1.02
CA THR A 257 -15.77 -8.34 2.26
C THR A 257 -15.20 -7.37 3.27
N THR A 258 -15.75 -7.36 4.49
CA THR A 258 -15.08 -6.73 5.63
C THR A 258 -13.83 -7.53 5.98
N ARG A 259 -12.67 -6.89 5.85
CA ARG A 259 -11.36 -7.49 6.07
C ARG A 259 -10.79 -7.06 7.42
N LYS A 260 -9.83 -7.84 7.92
CA LYS A 260 -9.05 -7.53 9.13
C LYS A 260 -7.58 -7.83 8.90
N LEU A 261 -6.66 -7.12 9.56
CA LEU A 261 -5.23 -7.43 9.45
C LEU A 261 -4.90 -8.82 10.00
N SER A 262 -5.73 -9.32 10.91
CA SER A 262 -5.64 -10.66 11.48
C SER A 262 -6.26 -11.77 10.63
N ASP A 263 -6.94 -11.44 9.52
CA ASP A 263 -7.59 -12.45 8.68
C ASP A 263 -6.58 -13.32 7.91
N THR A 264 -7.07 -14.46 7.41
CA THR A 264 -6.23 -15.45 6.71
C THR A 264 -5.85 -15.05 5.28
N ALA A 265 -6.45 -13.98 4.76
CA ALA A 265 -6.17 -13.47 3.41
C ALA A 265 -5.07 -12.41 3.42
N THR A 266 -4.68 -11.89 4.59
CA THR A 266 -3.57 -10.94 4.76
C THR A 266 -2.25 -11.69 4.93
N MET A 267 -1.23 -11.28 4.17
CA MET A 267 0.15 -11.74 4.37
C MET A 267 0.85 -10.84 5.39
N ARG A 268 1.47 -11.45 6.39
CA ARG A 268 2.26 -10.77 7.44
C ARG A 268 3.56 -11.53 7.64
N ILE A 269 4.69 -10.85 7.47
CA ILE A 269 6.02 -11.47 7.58
C ILE A 269 6.84 -10.65 8.57
N CYS A 270 7.25 -11.27 9.67
CA CYS A 270 8.24 -10.68 10.57
C CYS A 270 9.63 -10.84 9.95
N PHE A 271 10.31 -9.74 9.62
CA PHE A 271 11.60 -9.75 8.93
C PHE A 271 12.80 -9.44 9.83
N THR A 272 12.60 -9.07 11.10
CA THR A 272 13.73 -8.90 12.04
C THR A 272 14.27 -10.27 12.45
N GLU A 273 15.59 -10.42 12.40
CA GLU A 273 16.27 -11.65 12.78
C GLU A 273 16.10 -11.86 14.30
N TRP A 274 15.85 -13.09 14.73
CA TRP A 274 15.91 -13.56 16.13
C TRP A 274 14.76 -13.27 17.10
N SER A 275 13.80 -12.42 16.77
CA SER A 275 12.70 -12.26 17.71
C SER A 275 11.60 -13.31 17.49
N ASN A 276 11.22 -13.99 18.56
CA ASN A 276 9.88 -14.59 18.70
C ASN A 276 8.79 -13.48 18.70
N ASP A 277 9.10 -12.26 18.26
CA ASP A 277 8.15 -11.17 18.24
C ASP A 277 7.14 -11.45 17.15
N ASN A 278 5.89 -11.24 17.53
CA ASN A 278 4.81 -11.16 16.58
C ASN A 278 5.12 -10.03 15.59
N ALA A 279 4.80 -10.27 14.31
CA ALA A 279 4.81 -9.22 13.30
C ALA A 279 3.98 -8.04 13.83
N ASP A 280 4.62 -6.90 14.04
CA ASP A 280 3.98 -5.71 14.59
C ASP A 280 3.06 -5.14 13.53
N VAL A 281 1.79 -5.48 13.67
CA VAL A 281 0.69 -4.83 12.99
C VAL A 281 0.15 -3.81 13.97
N ILE A 282 0.36 -2.53 13.67
CA ILE A 282 0.10 -1.38 14.58
C ILE A 282 -1.29 -1.46 15.23
N ASP A 283 -2.27 -2.03 14.51
CA ASP A 283 -3.59 -2.40 15.05
C ASP A 283 -4.07 -3.75 14.45
N PRO A 284 -3.95 -4.89 15.16
CA PRO A 284 -4.34 -6.22 14.64
C PRO A 284 -5.84 -6.41 14.45
N VAL A 285 -6.66 -5.55 15.08
CA VAL A 285 -8.13 -5.63 15.05
C VAL A 285 -8.73 -4.59 14.11
N MET A 286 -7.91 -3.74 13.47
CA MET A 286 -8.35 -2.82 12.42
C MET A 286 -9.15 -3.56 11.35
N GLU A 287 -10.31 -3.00 11.04
CA GLU A 287 -11.23 -3.51 10.02
C GLU A 287 -11.36 -2.53 8.87
N TRP A 288 -11.57 -3.02 7.66
CA TRP A 288 -11.89 -2.16 6.52
C TRP A 288 -12.80 -2.85 5.51
N LYS A 289 -13.43 -2.04 4.66
CA LYS A 289 -14.20 -2.45 3.49
C LYS A 289 -13.90 -1.49 2.34
N LEU A 290 -13.74 -2.01 1.12
CA LEU A 290 -13.48 -1.17 -0.04
C LEU A 290 -14.75 -0.46 -0.51
N ALA A 291 -14.60 0.76 -1.00
CA ALA A 291 -15.61 1.40 -1.82
C ALA A 291 -15.65 0.71 -3.19
N CYS A 292 -16.85 0.45 -3.69
CA CYS A 292 -17.05 -0.16 -5.01
C CYS A 292 -18.16 0.58 -5.76
N SER A 293 -18.01 0.76 -7.07
CA SER A 293 -19.03 1.35 -7.95
C SER A 293 -20.15 0.36 -8.34
N SER A 294 -19.90 -0.95 -8.23
CA SER A 294 -20.87 -1.99 -8.53
C SER A 294 -20.77 -3.18 -7.55
N ASN A 295 -21.84 -3.95 -7.50
CA ASN A 295 -21.84 -5.26 -6.84
C ASN A 295 -21.10 -6.27 -7.70
N CYS A 296 -20.44 -7.25 -7.07
CA CYS A 296 -19.65 -8.21 -7.84
C CYS A 296 -20.50 -8.97 -8.87
N LYS A 297 -21.70 -9.45 -8.49
CA LYS A 297 -22.60 -10.28 -9.31
C LYS A 297 -23.24 -9.59 -10.50
N ASP A 298 -23.41 -8.28 -10.40
CA ASP A 298 -24.09 -7.46 -11.40
C ASP A 298 -23.13 -6.33 -11.77
N SER A 299 -21.91 -6.68 -12.22
CA SER A 299 -20.85 -5.71 -12.50
C SER A 299 -21.25 -4.62 -13.48
N ASP A 300 -22.25 -4.90 -14.31
CA ASP A 300 -22.80 -4.00 -15.32
C ASP A 300 -23.80 -2.98 -14.74
N SER A 301 -24.30 -3.22 -13.52
CA SER A 301 -25.18 -2.30 -12.81
C SER A 301 -24.38 -1.43 -11.85
N TYR A 302 -24.47 -0.11 -12.05
CA TYR A 302 -23.89 0.85 -11.12
C TYR A 302 -24.68 0.82 -9.80
N GLN A 303 -24.03 0.32 -8.75
CA GLN A 303 -24.57 0.18 -7.40
C GLN A 303 -23.47 0.58 -6.41
N PRO A 304 -23.23 1.89 -6.24
CA PRO A 304 -22.11 2.38 -5.46
C PRO A 304 -22.30 2.00 -3.99
N SER A 305 -21.20 1.60 -3.37
CA SER A 305 -21.13 1.26 -1.96
C SER A 305 -19.97 2.00 -1.33
N ALA A 306 -20.23 2.59 -0.16
CA ALA A 306 -19.21 3.28 0.60
C ALA A 306 -18.15 2.31 1.12
N GLY A 307 -16.90 2.75 1.05
CA GLY A 307 -15.77 2.11 1.71
C GLY A 307 -15.53 2.74 3.07
N TRP A 308 -14.77 2.05 3.93
CA TRP A 308 -14.42 2.59 5.25
C TRP A 308 -13.24 1.84 5.87
N VAL A 309 -12.60 2.46 6.84
CA VAL A 309 -11.62 1.86 7.75
C VAL A 309 -11.98 2.21 9.19
N CYS A 310 -11.85 1.25 10.09
CA CYS A 310 -12.17 1.37 11.52
C CYS A 310 -11.03 0.79 12.36
N THR A 311 -10.56 1.53 13.36
CA THR A 311 -9.54 1.05 14.31
C THR A 311 -10.17 0.12 15.36
N GLY A 312 -9.33 -0.60 16.10
CA GLY A 312 -9.73 -1.40 17.25
C GLY A 312 -10.44 -0.64 18.36
N LEU A 313 -10.23 0.67 18.43
CA LEU A 313 -10.88 1.56 19.38
C LEU A 313 -12.24 2.08 18.87
N GLY A 314 -12.65 1.72 17.66
CA GLY A 314 -13.92 2.13 17.05
C GLY A 314 -13.88 3.45 16.29
N SER A 315 -12.72 4.11 16.20
CA SER A 315 -12.54 5.32 15.38
C SER A 315 -12.60 4.96 13.90
N ARG A 316 -13.33 5.74 13.10
CA ARG A 316 -13.67 5.36 11.72
C ARG A 316 -13.50 6.51 10.73
N VAL A 317 -13.10 6.18 9.50
CA VAL A 317 -13.10 7.05 8.32
C VAL A 317 -13.89 6.37 7.21
N ASP A 318 -14.78 7.13 6.57
CA ASP A 318 -15.63 6.67 5.48
C ASP A 318 -15.22 7.31 4.14
N LYS A 319 -15.25 6.51 3.07
CA LYS A 319 -15.31 6.95 1.67
C LYS A 319 -16.77 7.04 1.29
N VAL A 320 -17.35 8.23 1.46
CA VAL A 320 -18.80 8.43 1.41
C VAL A 320 -19.23 8.60 -0.03
N VAL A 321 -20.23 7.84 -0.48
CA VAL A 321 -20.89 8.14 -1.76
C VAL A 321 -21.53 9.51 -1.62
N GLY A 322 -20.96 10.53 -2.29
CA GLY A 322 -21.56 11.86 -2.34
C GLY A 322 -23.04 11.72 -2.70
N SER A 323 -23.93 12.45 -2.02
CA SER A 323 -25.36 12.39 -2.31
C SER A 323 -25.57 12.66 -3.79
N VAL A 324 -25.84 11.61 -4.56
CA VAL A 324 -26.13 11.73 -5.99
C VAL A 324 -27.39 12.58 -6.04
N ALA A 325 -27.26 13.83 -6.49
CA ALA A 325 -28.43 14.65 -6.74
C ALA A 325 -29.35 13.83 -7.64
N PRO A 326 -30.62 13.61 -7.27
CA PRO A 326 -31.51 12.77 -8.06
C PRO A 326 -31.44 13.25 -9.49
N SER A 327 -31.06 12.35 -10.41
CA SER A 327 -31.01 12.65 -11.84
C SER A 327 -32.34 13.28 -12.21
N ALA A 328 -32.31 14.55 -12.64
CA ALA A 328 -33.52 15.23 -13.08
C ALA A 328 -34.16 14.34 -14.14
N GLY A 329 -35.30 13.73 -13.78
CA GLY A 329 -35.95 12.74 -14.62
C GLY A 329 -36.23 13.33 -16.00
N GLY A 330 -35.69 12.69 -17.02
CA GLY A 330 -36.10 12.88 -18.41
C GLY A 330 -37.31 12.04 -18.74
#